data_AF-A0A0Q9NYG8-F1
#
_entry.id   AF-A0A0Q9NYG8-F1
#
_cell.length_a   1.000
_cell.length_b   1.000
_cell.length_c   1.000
_cell.angle_alpha   90.00
_cell.angle_beta   90.00
_cell.angle_gamma   90.00
#
_symmetry.space_group_name_H-M   'P 1'
#
loop_
_entity.id
_entity.type
_entity.pdbx_description
1 polymer ?
#
loop_
_entity_poly.entity_id
_entity_poly.type
_entity_poly.pdbx_seq_one_letter_code
_entity_poly.pdbx_strand_id
1 'polypeptide(L)'
;MAEKRARRVINLSVPRQQATGTHCELTGVWRSPAGASIQLYEGQLIPSDSGRPCVWTYAGLPASKTDSREARVATAEHHRQ
;
A
#
# COMPACT_ATOMS: atom_id res chain seq x y z
N MET A 1 29.43 -21.37 -12.25
CA MET A 1 28.93 -21.18 -10.87
C MET A 1 27.57 -20.50 -10.97
N ALA A 2 26.49 -21.20 -10.65
CA ALA A 2 25.13 -20.68 -10.77
C ALA A 2 24.80 -19.84 -9.53
N GLU A 3 24.76 -18.52 -9.69
CA GLU A 3 24.36 -17.58 -8.65
C GLU A 3 22.88 -17.82 -8.32
N LYS A 4 22.66 -18.46 -7.16
CA LYS A 4 21.32 -18.73 -6.63
C LYS A 4 20.66 -17.38 -6.35
N ARG A 5 19.83 -16.92 -7.29
CA ARG A 5 18.92 -15.78 -7.12
C ARG A 5 18.04 -16.07 -5.91
N ALA A 6 18.45 -15.58 -4.74
CA ALA A 6 17.69 -15.65 -3.51
C ALA A 6 16.43 -14.79 -3.73
N ARG A 7 15.35 -15.43 -4.19
CA ARG A 7 14.02 -14.83 -4.13
C ARG A 7 13.70 -14.70 -2.65
N ARG A 8 13.93 -13.52 -2.07
CA ARG A 8 13.43 -13.19 -0.74
C ARG A 8 11.91 -13.29 -0.82
N VAL A 9 11.39 -14.41 -0.33
CA VAL A 9 9.96 -14.55 -0.06
C VAL A 9 9.69 -13.56 1.06
N ILE A 10 9.11 -12.43 0.71
CA ILE A 10 8.65 -11.46 1.70
C ILE A 10 7.54 -12.17 2.45
N ASN A 11 7.80 -12.59 3.70
CA ASN A 11 6.76 -13.06 4.60
C ASN A 11 5.76 -11.90 4.75
N LEU A 12 4.65 -11.95 3.99
CA LEU A 12 3.52 -11.01 4.07
C LEU A 12 2.79 -11.10 5.42
N SER A 13 3.24 -11.96 6.32
CA SER A 13 2.67 -12.19 7.65
C SER A 13 3.05 -11.14 8.68
N VAL A 14 4.08 -10.31 8.43
CA VAL A 14 4.45 -9.21 9.33
C VAL A 14 4.08 -7.88 8.67
N PRO A 15 3.27 -7.03 9.34
CA PRO A 15 2.98 -5.69 8.82
C PRO A 15 4.29 -4.93 8.66
N ARG A 16 4.63 -4.56 7.42
CA ARG A 16 5.84 -3.78 7.13
C ARG A 16 5.68 -2.40 7.75
N GLN A 17 6.65 -2.04 8.58
CA GLN A 17 6.68 -0.76 9.29
C GLN A 17 7.98 -0.05 8.98
N GLN A 18 7.90 1.25 8.71
CA GLN A 18 9.07 2.07 8.41
C GLN A 18 8.97 3.44 9.06
N ALA A 19 10.07 3.90 9.63
CA ALA A 19 10.14 5.21 10.27
C ALA A 19 10.28 6.32 9.22
N THR A 20 9.72 7.49 9.55
CA THR A 20 10.02 8.75 8.86
C THR A 20 11.54 8.93 8.68
N GLY A 21 11.96 9.43 7.51
CA GLY A 21 13.35 9.68 7.18
C GLY A 21 14.11 8.45 6.65
N THR A 22 13.47 7.27 6.61
CA THR A 22 14.05 6.09 5.94
C THR A 22 13.63 6.05 4.46
N HIS A 23 14.38 5.31 3.64
CA HIS A 23 13.97 5.02 2.26
C HIS A 23 12.90 3.93 2.27
N CYS A 24 11.79 4.17 1.58
CA CYS A 24 10.69 3.25 1.42
C CYS A 24 11.18 1.96 0.74
N GLU A 25 10.93 0.82 1.36
CA GLU A 25 11.36 -0.47 0.83
C GLU A 25 10.40 -1.03 -0.21
N LEU A 26 9.17 -0.52 -0.25
CA LEU A 26 8.12 -1.11 -1.07
C LEU A 26 7.09 -0.08 -1.52
N THR A 27 6.87 -0.04 -2.83
CA THR A 27 5.84 0.79 -3.44
C THR A 27 4.46 0.42 -2.93
N GLY A 28 3.73 1.39 -2.38
CA GLY A 28 2.34 1.24 -2.04
C GLY A 28 1.80 2.34 -1.15
N VAL A 29 0.68 2.05 -0.51
CA VAL A 29 0.03 2.92 0.46
C VAL A 29 0.57 2.61 1.85
N TRP A 30 0.94 3.66 2.55
CA TRP A 30 1.45 3.64 3.91
C TRP A 30 0.53 4.47 4.78
N ARG A 31 0.22 3.98 5.99
CA ARG A 31 -0.66 4.63 6.95
C ARG A 31 0.10 5.06 8.20
N SER A 32 -0.09 6.30 8.63
CA SER A 32 0.45 6.81 9.88
C SER A 32 -0.42 6.37 11.07
N PRO A 33 0.11 6.37 12.31
CA PRO A 33 -0.68 6.06 13.50
C PRO A 33 -1.83 7.05 13.74
N ALA A 34 -1.70 8.28 13.20
CA ALA A 34 -2.74 9.30 13.24
C ALA A 34 -3.87 9.07 12.21
N GLY A 35 -3.75 8.04 11.37
CA GLY A 35 -4.74 7.71 10.34
C GLY A 35 -4.51 8.37 8.99
N ALA A 36 -3.43 9.15 8.82
CA ALA A 36 -3.07 9.69 7.51
C ALA A 36 -2.61 8.55 6.59
N SER A 37 -2.89 8.65 5.30
CA SER A 37 -2.48 7.67 4.30
C SER A 37 -1.72 8.37 3.17
N ILE A 38 -0.56 7.84 2.82
CA ILE A 38 0.28 8.38 1.74
C ILE A 38 0.64 7.26 0.78
N GLN A 39 0.88 7.62 -0.48
CA GLN A 39 1.43 6.71 -1.46
C GLN A 39 2.93 6.98 -1.58
N LEU A 40 3.74 5.94 -1.43
CA LEU A 40 5.19 5.98 -1.59
C LEU A 40 5.62 4.96 -2.61
N TYR A 41 6.67 5.30 -3.34
CA TYR A 41 7.39 4.41 -4.24
C TYR A 41 8.66 3.89 -3.54
N GLU A 42 9.08 2.68 -3.91
CA GLU A 42 10.37 2.12 -3.47
C GLU A 42 11.51 3.12 -3.72
N GLY A 43 12.35 3.32 -2.72
CA GLY A 43 13.46 4.26 -2.73
C GLY A 43 13.10 5.70 -2.36
N GLN A 44 11.81 6.06 -2.18
CA GLN A 44 11.45 7.40 -1.73
C GLN A 44 11.65 7.60 -0.23
N LEU A 45 12.00 8.80 0.20
CA LEU A 45 12.04 9.14 1.62
C LEU A 45 10.63 9.12 2.22
N ILE A 46 10.48 8.40 3.33
CA ILE A 46 9.24 8.38 4.09
C ILE A 46 9.07 9.72 4.81
N PRO A 47 7.98 10.47 4.54
CA PRO A 47 7.78 11.79 5.13
C PRO A 47 7.38 11.71 6.61
N SER A 48 7.44 12.86 7.28
CA SER A 48 6.87 13.04 8.62
C SER A 48 5.35 13.18 8.53
N ASP A 49 4.62 12.66 9.51
CA ASP A 49 3.20 12.96 9.67
C ASP A 49 3.06 14.30 10.40
N SER A 50 2.54 15.32 9.71
CA SER A 50 2.31 16.66 10.29
C SER A 50 3.56 17.29 10.94
N GLY A 51 4.75 16.99 10.41
CA GLY A 51 6.03 17.47 10.96
C GLY A 51 6.54 16.68 12.18
N ARG A 52 5.88 15.58 12.56
CA ARG A 52 6.32 14.69 13.65
C ARG A 52 6.91 13.40 13.09
N PRO A 53 8.03 12.90 13.65
CA PRO A 53 8.55 11.59 13.29
C PRO A 53 7.54 10.51 13.74
N CYS A 54 7.17 9.63 12.83
CA CYS A 54 6.25 8.53 13.11
C CYS A 54 6.64 7.25 12.36
N VAL A 55 6.01 6.14 12.74
CA VAL A 55 6.18 4.86 12.06
C VAL A 55 5.00 4.64 11.12
N TRP A 56 5.29 4.59 9.83
CA TRP A 56 4.33 4.28 8.79
C TRP A 56 4.16 2.78 8.66
N THR A 57 2.91 2.32 8.58
CA THR A 57 2.57 0.91 8.38
C THR A 57 2.07 0.69 6.97
N TYR A 58 2.61 -0.32 6.29
CA TYR A 58 2.18 -0.68 4.95
C TYR A 58 0.73 -1.15 4.96
N ALA A 59 -0.11 -0.49 4.17
CA ALA A 59 -1.55 -0.76 4.06
C ALA A 59 -1.92 -1.54 2.78
N GLY A 60 -0.99 -1.70 1.83
CA GLY A 60 -1.21 -2.42 0.58
C GLY A 60 -0.79 -1.62 -0.65
N LEU A 61 -1.09 -2.16 -1.83
CA LEU A 61 -0.93 -1.41 -3.08
C LEU A 61 -2.00 -0.32 -3.16
N PRO A 62 -1.71 0.82 -3.82
CA PRO A 62 -2.77 1.75 -4.20
C PRO A 62 -3.83 0.96 -4.94
N ALA A 63 -5.10 1.24 -4.67
CA ALA A 63 -6.17 0.73 -5.51
C ALA A 63 -5.94 1.26 -6.92
N SER A 64 -5.22 0.47 -7.73
CA SER A 64 -5.10 0.72 -9.15
C SER A 64 -6.53 0.75 -9.64
N LYS A 65 -6.89 1.76 -10.43
CA LYS A 65 -8.19 1.87 -11.10
C LYS A 65 -8.37 0.77 -12.17
N THR A 66 -8.00 -0.47 -11.85
CA THR A 66 -8.52 -1.71 -12.43
C THR A 66 -9.57 -2.28 -11.46
N ASP A 67 -10.40 -1.40 -10.89
CA ASP A 67 -11.79 -1.73 -10.63
C ASP A 67 -12.65 -0.68 -11.31
N SER A 68 -12.92 -0.92 -12.59
CA SER A 68 -14.02 -0.31 -13.31
C SER A 68 -14.79 -1.44 -13.98
N ARG A 69 -15.13 -2.48 -13.21
CA ARG A 69 -16.16 -3.43 -13.65
C ARG A 69 -16.79 -4.32 -12.56
N GLU A 70 -16.59 -4.15 -11.26
CA GLU A 70 -17.35 -4.98 -10.29
C GLU A 70 -18.15 -4.21 -9.22
N ALA A 71 -18.49 -2.94 -9.48
CA ALA A 71 -19.32 -2.15 -8.55
C ALA A 71 -20.65 -1.63 -9.12
N ARG A 72 -21.21 -2.24 -10.20
CA ARG A 72 -22.53 -1.83 -10.74
C ARG A 72 -23.41 -2.96 -11.30
N VAL A 73 -23.58 -4.08 -10.60
CA VAL A 73 -24.75 -4.95 -10.87
C VAL A 73 -25.32 -5.56 -9.60
N ALA A 74 -25.65 -4.72 -8.62
CA ALA A 74 -26.46 -5.16 -7.50
C ALA A 74 -27.36 -4.04 -7.00
N THR A 75 -28.13 -3.40 -7.89
CA THR A 75 -29.49 -2.91 -7.59
C THR A 75 -30.18 -2.47 -8.88
N ALA A 76 -31.44 -2.93 -9.02
CA ALA A 76 -32.51 -2.34 -9.81
C ALA A 76 -32.53 -2.56 -11.33
N GLU A 77 -33.20 -3.64 -11.75
CA GLU A 77 -34.25 -3.50 -12.78
C GLU A 77 -35.54 -4.16 -12.29
N HIS A 78 -36.34 -3.36 -11.57
CA HIS A 78 -37.78 -3.40 -11.77
C HIS A 78 -38.06 -2.60 -13.05
N HIS A 79 -38.31 -3.25 -14.19
CA HIS A 79 -39.36 -2.82 -15.11
C HIS A 79 -39.68 -3.84 -16.21
N ARG A 80 -40.95 -4.25 -16.23
CA ARG A 80 -41.79 -4.69 -17.35
C ARG A 80 -41.32 -5.87 -18.21
N GLN A 81 -42.11 -6.93 -18.20
CA GLN A 81 -43.23 -7.06 -19.17
C GLN A 81 -44.48 -7.62 -18.48
#